data_AF-W1YE77-F1
#
_entry.id   AF-W1YE77-F1
#
_cell.length_a   1.000
_cell.length_b   1.000
_cell.length_c   1.000
_cell.angle_alpha   90.00
_cell.angle_beta   90.00
_cell.angle_gamma   90.00
#
_symmetry.space_group_name_H-M   'P 1'
#
loop_
_entity.id
_entity.type
_entity.pdbx_description
1 polymer ?
#
loop_
_entity_poly.entity_id
_entity_poly.type
_entity_poly.pdbx_seq_one_letter_code
_entity_poly.pdbx_strand_id
1 'polypeptide(L)' 'IALDYDKGVDIHLHETTPSGVAAINYMVETVEKTPQLKGKLTISHAFALATLNEQQVDALANRMAAQQISIASTVP' A
#
# COMPACT_ATOMS: atom_id res chain seq x y z
N ILE A 1 15.53 7.67 2.74
CA ILE A 1 14.90 8.70 3.60
C ILE A 1 14.20 8.08 4.81
N ALA A 2 13.08 7.35 4.64
CA ALA A 2 12.34 6.80 5.79
C ALA A 2 13.20 5.92 6.72
N LEU A 3 14.07 5.09 6.12
CA LEU A 3 15.05 4.28 6.84
C LEU A 3 16.11 5.13 7.55
N ASP A 4 16.66 6.14 6.85
CA ASP A 4 17.73 7.00 7.37
C ASP A 4 17.30 7.80 8.61
N TYR A 5 16.01 8.12 8.73
CA TYR A 5 15.44 8.93 9.82
C TYR A 5 14.50 8.16 10.75
N ASP A 6 14.38 6.84 10.58
CA ASP A 6 13.47 5.97 11.35
C ASP A 6 12.03 6.53 11.42
N LYS A 7 11.45 6.87 10.27
CA LYS A 7 10.09 7.41 10.16
C LYS A 7 9.17 6.51 9.35
N GLY A 8 7.88 6.63 9.64
CA GLY A 8 6.81 6.15 8.76
C GLY A 8 6.63 7.04 7.54
N VAL A 9 5.93 6.51 6.55
CA VAL A 9 5.59 7.21 5.30
C VAL A 9 4.10 7.04 5.04
N ASP A 10 3.45 8.14 4.69
CA ASP A 10 2.10 8.16 4.14
C ASP A 10 2.19 8.59 2.67
N ILE A 11 1.88 7.67 1.76
CA ILE A 11 1.91 7.93 0.33
C ILE A 11 0.49 8.21 -0.15
N HIS A 12 0.28 9.40 -0.68
CA HIS A 12 -0.95 9.74 -1.38
C HIS A 12 -0.91 9.13 -2.78
N LEU A 13 -1.85 8.23 -3.06
CA LEU A 13 -1.97 7.56 -4.36
C LEU A 13 -3.37 7.79 -4.92
N HIS A 14 -3.46 8.68 -5.92
CA HIS A 14 -4.72 9.05 -6.57
C HIS A 14 -4.97 8.29 -7.86
N GLU A 15 -3.94 7.65 -8.42
CA GLU A 15 -4.01 6.95 -9.69
C GLU A 15 -5.01 5.81 -9.62
N THR A 16 -6.01 5.84 -10.51
CA THR A 16 -7.06 4.81 -10.64
C THR A 16 -6.81 3.85 -11.81
N THR A 17 -5.85 4.15 -12.68
CA THR A 17 -5.53 3.33 -13.84
C THR A 17 -4.66 2.12 -13.44
N PRO A 18 -4.32 1.19 -14.35
CA PRO A 18 -3.42 0.07 -14.02
C PRO A 18 -2.09 0.48 -13.39
N SER A 19 -1.63 1.72 -13.60
CA SER A 19 -0.43 2.23 -12.94
C SER A 19 -0.60 2.39 -11.43
N GLY A 20 -1.81 2.69 -10.94
CA GLY A 20 -2.10 2.76 -9.51
C GLY A 20 -1.98 1.38 -8.85
N VAL A 21 -2.53 0.34 -9.47
CA VAL A 21 -2.38 -1.05 -8.99
C VAL A 21 -0.91 -1.47 -9.01
N ALA A 22 -0.16 -1.12 -10.06
CA ALA A 22 1.27 -1.39 -10.14
C ALA A 22 2.05 -0.68 -9.03
N ALA A 23 1.72 0.58 -8.73
CA ALA A 23 2.33 1.34 -7.65
C ALA A 23 2.06 0.71 -6.27
N ILE A 24 0.82 0.27 -5.99
CA ILE A 24 0.50 -0.44 -4.74
C ILE A 24 1.33 -1.71 -4.62
N ASN A 25 1.39 -2.52 -5.67
CA ASN A 25 2.20 -3.75 -5.64
C ASN A 25 3.68 -3.47 -5.40
N TYR A 26 4.24 -2.45 -6.04
CA TYR A 26 5.61 -2.02 -5.82
C TYR A 26 5.86 -1.60 -4.36
N MET A 27 4.93 -0.84 -3.76
CA MET A 27 5.03 -0.42 -2.37
C MET A 27 4.96 -1.62 -1.41
N VAL A 28 4.03 -2.55 -1.63
CA VAL A 28 3.91 -3.78 -0.82
C VAL A 28 5.19 -4.61 -0.92
N GLU A 29 5.69 -4.85 -2.14
CA GLU A 29 6.93 -5.61 -2.37
C GLU A 29 8.15 -4.93 -1.72
N THR A 30 8.19 -3.60 -1.72
CA THR A 30 9.25 -2.84 -1.06
C THR A 30 9.24 -3.07 0.44
N VAL A 31 8.07 -3.07 1.08
CA VAL A 31 7.95 -3.36 2.52
C VAL A 31 8.27 -4.83 2.82
N GLU A 32 7.79 -5.77 2.00
CA GLU A 32 8.09 -7.21 2.13
C GLU A 32 9.60 -7.48 2.11
N LYS A 33 10.35 -6.78 1.25
CA LYS A 33 11.82 -6.90 1.15
C LYS A 33 12.59 -6.10 2.20
N THR A 34 11.91 -5.23 2.95
CA THR A 34 12.54 -4.28 3.88
C THR A 34 11.87 -4.36 5.25
N PRO A 35 12.25 -5.33 6.12
CA PRO A 35 11.59 -5.56 7.40
C PRO A 35 11.48 -4.33 8.32
N GLN A 36 12.42 -3.37 8.21
CA GLN A 36 12.41 -2.12 8.98
C GLN A 36 11.23 -1.19 8.63
N LEU A 37 10.56 -1.41 7.49
CA LEU A 37 9.37 -0.67 7.05
C LEU A 37 8.05 -1.34 7.44
N LYS A 38 8.08 -2.53 8.06
CA LYS A 38 6.86 -3.19 8.55
C LYS A 38 6.12 -2.28 9.53
N GLY A 39 4.83 -2.09 9.32
CA GLY A 39 4.00 -1.19 10.14
C GLY A 39 4.29 0.30 9.96
N LYS A 40 5.07 0.69 8.94
CA LYS A 40 5.49 2.09 8.71
C LYS A 40 4.96 2.70 7.41
N LEU A 41 4.14 1.99 6.65
CA LEU A 41 3.53 2.50 5.43
C LEU A 41 2.01 2.68 5.59
N THR A 42 1.54 3.88 5.27
CA THR A 42 0.12 4.16 5.00
C THR A 42 -0.02 4.55 3.54
N ILE A 43 -1.07 4.06 2.87
CA ILE A 43 -1.46 4.51 1.53
C ILE A 43 -2.77 5.28 1.67
N SER A 44 -2.72 6.57 1.41
CA SER A 44 -3.88 7.45 1.44
C SER A 44 -4.62 7.43 0.09
N HIS A 45 -5.95 7.46 0.16
CA HIS A 45 -6.92 7.30 -0.94
C HIS A 45 -6.99 5.89 -1.52
N ALA A 46 -5.89 5.40 -2.11
CA ALA A 46 -5.80 4.06 -2.69
C ALA A 46 -6.94 3.72 -3.68
N PHE A 47 -7.39 4.69 -4.49
CA PHE A 47 -8.55 4.51 -5.37
C PHE A 47 -8.41 3.34 -6.36
N ALA A 48 -7.18 2.99 -6.76
CA ALA A 48 -6.90 1.82 -7.58
C ALA A 48 -7.45 0.50 -7.00
N LEU A 49 -7.59 0.37 -5.67
CA LEU A 49 -8.17 -0.84 -5.06
C LEU A 49 -9.61 -1.09 -5.52
N ALA A 50 -10.39 -0.04 -5.81
CA ALA A 50 -11.76 -0.16 -6.30
C ALA A 50 -11.84 -0.70 -7.75
N THR A 51 -10.71 -0.82 -8.45
CA THR A 51 -10.65 -1.36 -9.83
C THR A 51 -10.36 -2.86 -9.89
N LEU A 52 -10.02 -3.46 -8.74
CA LEU A 52 -9.70 -4.87 -8.61
C LEU A 52 -10.98 -5.69 -8.37
N ASN A 53 -10.98 -6.94 -8.81
CA ASN A 53 -12.00 -7.90 -8.40
C ASN A 53 -11.74 -8.43 -6.99
N GLU A 54 -12.73 -9.10 -6.38
CA GLU A 54 -12.64 -9.60 -5.00
C GLU A 54 -11.41 -10.49 -4.75
N GLN A 55 -11.11 -11.41 -5.67
CA GLN A 55 -9.95 -12.30 -5.53
C GLN A 55 -8.62 -11.54 -5.53
N GLN A 56 -8.51 -10.51 -6.37
CA GLN A 56 -7.33 -9.64 -6.42
C GLN A 56 -7.21 -8.79 -5.16
N VAL A 57 -8.32 -8.25 -4.65
CA VAL A 57 -8.35 -7.52 -3.38
C VAL A 57 -7.94 -8.42 -2.23
N ASP A 58 -8.50 -9.63 -2.12
CA ASP A 58 -8.17 -10.57 -1.05
C ASP A 58 -6.68 -10.96 -1.05
N ALA A 59 -6.11 -11.25 -2.22
CA ALA A 59 -4.70 -11.57 -2.34
C ALA A 59 -3.80 -10.41 -1.89
N LEU A 60 -4.14 -9.19 -2.31
CA LEU A 60 -3.37 -7.99 -1.96
C LEU A 60 -3.55 -7.59 -0.49
N ALA A 61 -4.77 -7.66 0.04
CA ALA A 61 -5.09 -7.36 1.42
C ALA A 61 -4.37 -8.29 2.39
N ASN A 62 -4.29 -9.59 2.08
CA ASN A 62 -3.53 -10.54 2.90
C ASN A 62 -2.03 -10.17 2.99
N ARG A 63 -1.43 -9.78 1.85
CA ARG A 63 -0.03 -9.31 1.82
C ARG A 63 0.14 -8.03 2.64
N MET A 64 -0.75 -7.06 2.45
CA MET A 64 -0.72 -5.80 3.19
C MET A 64 -0.88 -6.01 4.71
N ALA A 65 -1.80 -6.88 5.13
CA ALA A 65 -2.04 -7.22 6.52
C ALA A 65 -0.80 -7.87 7.17
N ALA A 66 -0.13 -8.80 6.47
CA ALA A 66 1.09 -9.43 6.96
C ALA A 66 2.22 -8.40 7.23
N GLN A 67 2.23 -7.31 6.46
CA GLN A 67 3.18 -6.20 6.58
C GLN A 67 2.69 -5.01 7.42
N GLN A 68 1.48 -5.09 7.98
CA GLN A 68 0.84 -4.01 8.75
C GLN A 68 0.75 -2.69 7.96
N ILE A 69 0.52 -2.77 6.65
CA ILE A 69 0.29 -1.60 5.80
C ILE A 69 -1.13 -1.10 6.04
N SER A 70 -1.28 0.21 6.28
CA SER A 70 -2.57 0.85 6.54
C SER A 70 -3.12 1.53 5.28
N ILE A 71 -4.45 1.57 5.15
CA ILE A 71 -5.15 2.39 4.16
C ILE A 71 -5.90 3.51 4.88
N ALA A 72 -5.69 4.75 4.45
CA ALA A 72 -6.53 5.87 4.82
C ALA A 72 -7.48 6.16 3.65
N SER A 73 -8.73 5.69 3.75
CA SER A 73 -9.72 5.88 2.69
C SER A 73 -10.59 7.11 2.95
N THR A 74 -10.84 7.86 1.89
CA THR A 74 -11.91 8.87 1.82
C THR A 74 -13.05 8.42 0.89
N VAL A 75 -13.00 7.18 0.41
CA VAL A 75 -14.13 6.52 -0.25
C VAL A 75 -15.11 6.12 0.87
N PRO A 76 -16.35 6.64 0.86
CA PRO A 76 -17.34 6.39 1.91
C PRO A 76 -17.78 4.92 2.01
#